data_AF-A0A3P7JQ89-F1
#
_entry.id   AF-A0A3P7JQ89-F1
#
_cell.length_a   1.000
_cell.length_b   1.000
_cell.length_c   1.000
_cell.angle_alpha   90.00
_cell.angle_beta   90.00
_cell.angle_gamma   90.00
#
_symmetry.space_group_name_H-M   'P 1'
#
loop_
_entity.id
_entity.type
_entity.pdbx_description
1 polymer ?
#
loop_
_entity_poly.entity_id
_entity_poly.type
_entity_poly.pdbx_seq_one_letter_code
_entity_poly.pdbx_strand_id
1 'polypeptide(L)'
;MLRLLAEHSRYNDLIVTDVFESYENLVLKVYTAMIFFKHYCPKANFLMKVDDDVVIHLDRMFSRWIETENDENSIFGIVWPEHPPIRDRANKWYATLHFVLRIYLQF
;
A
#
# COMPACT_ATOMS: atom_id res chain seq x y z
N MET A 1 -19.24 -14.24 4.47
CA MET A 1 -20.06 -13.05 4.15
C MET A 1 -20.67 -12.39 5.40
N LEU A 2 -21.44 -13.09 6.24
CA LEU A 2 -22.11 -12.48 7.40
C LEU A 2 -21.20 -11.74 8.40
N ARG A 3 -19.99 -12.26 8.66
CA ARG A 3 -19.02 -11.57 9.54
C ARG A 3 -18.52 -10.25 8.97
N LEU A 4 -18.25 -10.20 7.66
CA LEU A 4 -17.80 -8.99 6.97
C LEU A 4 -18.89 -7.92 6.98
N LEU A 5 -20.15 -8.32 6.74
CA LEU A 5 -21.28 -7.39 6.78
C LEU A 5 -21.51 -6.83 8.19
N ALA A 6 -21.34 -7.66 9.24
CA ALA A 6 -21.48 -7.22 10.62
C ALA A 6 -20.35 -6.27 11.04
N GLU A 7 -19.12 -6.53 10.61
CA GLU A 7 -17.97 -5.67 10.86
C GLU A 7 -18.13 -4.32 10.12
N HIS A 8 -18.50 -4.36 8.83
CA HIS A 8 -18.73 -3.16 8.04
C HIS A 8 -19.87 -2.32 8.62
N SER A 9 -20.97 -2.96 9.04
CA SER A 9 -22.09 -2.29 9.70
C SER A 9 -21.71 -1.66 11.03
N ARG A 10 -20.66 -2.17 11.71
CA ARG A 10 -20.23 -1.67 13.01
C ARG A 10 -19.26 -0.50 12.91
N TYR A 11 -18.31 -0.57 11.97
CA TYR A 11 -17.19 0.38 11.92
C TYR A 11 -17.21 1.30 10.70
N ASN A 12 -17.79 0.84 9.58
CA ASN A 12 -17.94 1.60 8.34
C ASN A 12 -16.61 2.21 7.83
N ASP A 13 -15.51 1.46 7.99
CA ASP A 13 -14.14 1.84 7.64
C ASP A 13 -13.52 0.89 6.60
N LEU A 14 -14.31 0.00 6.01
CA LEU A 14 -13.87 -0.92 4.97
C LEU A 14 -13.99 -0.38 3.55
N ILE A 15 -12.97 -0.66 2.75
CA ILE A 15 -13.01 -0.64 1.29
C ILE A 15 -12.96 -2.10 0.81
N VAL A 16 -14.04 -2.57 0.17
CA VAL A 16 -14.16 -3.96 -0.31
C VAL A 16 -14.12 -3.97 -1.83
N THR A 17 -13.27 -4.83 -2.40
CA THR A 17 -13.15 -5.04 -3.85
C THR A 17 -13.42 -6.49 -4.23
N ASP A 18 -13.50 -6.75 -5.53
CA ASP A 18 -13.57 -8.07 -6.14
C ASP A 18 -12.18 -8.67 -6.45
N VAL A 19 -11.10 -8.00 -6.02
CA VAL A 19 -9.73 -8.50 -6.19
C VAL A 19 -9.56 -9.77 -5.36
N PHE A 20 -9.13 -10.85 -6.01
CA PHE A 20 -8.85 -12.10 -5.33
C PHE A 20 -7.65 -11.95 -4.39
N GLU A 21 -7.79 -12.42 -3.16
CA GLU A 21 -6.76 -12.33 -2.12
C GLU A 21 -5.56 -13.22 -2.46
N SER A 22 -4.43 -12.61 -2.79
CA SER A 22 -3.14 -13.29 -2.90
C SER A 22 -1.99 -12.28 -2.79
N TYR A 23 -0.79 -12.78 -2.47
CA TYR A 23 0.40 -11.93 -2.34
C TYR A 23 0.73 -11.21 -3.66
N GLU A 24 0.54 -11.90 -4.79
CA GLU A 24 0.76 -11.39 -6.14
C GLU A 24 -0.20 -10.25 -6.50
N ASN A 25 -1.39 -10.23 -5.89
CA ASN A 25 -2.42 -9.22 -6.14
C ASN A 25 -2.35 -8.01 -5.20
N LEU A 26 -1.37 -7.95 -4.28
CA LEU A 26 -1.19 -6.79 -3.40
C LEU A 26 -1.03 -5.48 -4.18
N VAL A 27 -0.42 -5.51 -5.36
CA VAL A 27 -0.31 -4.33 -6.25
C VAL A 27 -1.68 -3.76 -6.64
N LEU A 28 -2.68 -4.63 -6.86
CA LEU A 28 -4.04 -4.21 -7.19
C LEU A 28 -4.75 -3.58 -5.99
N LYS A 29 -4.44 -4.04 -4.77
CA LYS A 29 -4.93 -3.39 -3.55
C LYS A 29 -4.33 -2.01 -3.36
N VAL A 30 -3.03 -1.85 -3.58
CA VAL A 30 -2.37 -0.54 -3.54
C VAL A 30 -2.98 0.40 -4.58
N TYR A 31 -3.16 -0.08 -5.82
CA TYR A 31 -3.83 0.69 -6.87
C TYR A 31 -5.25 1.11 -6.45
N THR A 32 -6.03 0.19 -5.89
CA THR A 32 -7.37 0.49 -5.37
C THR A 32 -7.33 1.58 -4.30
N ALA A 33 -6.41 1.50 -3.34
CA ALA A 33 -6.27 2.50 -2.28
C ALA A 33 -5.93 3.89 -2.87
N MET A 34 -5.05 3.96 -3.87
CA MET A 34 -4.72 5.21 -4.56
C MET A 34 -5.91 5.80 -5.31
N ILE A 35 -6.68 4.96 -6.02
CA ILE A 35 -7.91 5.39 -6.72
C ILE A 35 -8.94 5.87 -5.71
N PHE A 36 -9.14 5.12 -4.62
CA PHE A 36 -10.08 5.51 -3.57
C PHE A 36 -9.71 6.87 -2.97
N PHE A 37 -8.43 7.05 -2.59
CA PHE A 37 -7.91 8.31 -2.08
C PHE A 37 -8.18 9.47 -3.05
N LYS A 38 -7.84 9.30 -4.33
CA LYS A 38 -8.03 10.31 -5.37
C LYS A 38 -9.49 10.74 -5.55
N HIS A 39 -10.43 9.80 -5.48
CA HIS A 39 -11.84 10.06 -5.81
C HIS A 39 -12.70 10.42 -4.59
N TYR A 40 -12.39 9.87 -3.42
CA TYR A 40 -13.26 9.96 -2.24
C TYR A 40 -12.63 10.74 -1.07
N CYS A 41 -11.35 11.10 -1.15
CA CYS A 41 -10.65 11.85 -0.09
C CYS A 41 -10.11 13.22 -0.58
N PRO A 42 -10.93 14.10 -1.19
CA PRO A 42 -10.44 15.34 -1.80
C PRO A 42 -9.86 16.36 -0.81
N LYS A 43 -10.05 16.15 0.50
CA LYS A 43 -9.53 17.01 1.59
C LYS A 43 -8.28 16.43 2.26
N ALA A 44 -7.90 15.20 1.92
CA ALA A 44 -6.73 14.57 2.52
C ALA A 44 -5.49 14.94 1.70
N ASN A 45 -4.49 15.51 2.37
CA ASN A 45 -3.25 15.95 1.72
C ASN A 45 -2.24 14.81 1.55
N PHE A 46 -2.36 13.75 2.35
CA PHE A 46 -1.42 12.64 2.40
C PHE A 46 -2.13 11.30 2.40
N LEU A 47 -1.51 10.30 1.75
CA LEU A 47 -1.90 8.90 1.80
C LEU A 47 -0.77 8.11 2.46
N MET A 48 -1.08 7.35 3.50
CA MET A 48 -0.15 6.41 4.12
C MET A 48 -0.65 4.99 3.89
N LYS A 49 0.25 4.12 3.41
CA LYS A 49 0.04 2.68 3.37
C LYS A 49 0.85 2.04 4.48
N VAL A 50 0.21 1.21 5.31
CA VAL A 50 0.86 0.33 6.28
C VAL A 50 0.21 -1.05 6.24
N ASP A 51 0.94 -2.04 6.74
CA ASP A 51 0.39 -3.37 6.99
C ASP A 51 -0.23 -3.42 8.40
N ASP A 52 -1.09 -4.40 8.64
CA ASP A 52 -1.82 -4.59 9.91
C ASP A 52 -0.93 -5.09 11.05
N ASP A 53 0.30 -5.49 10.74
CA ASP A 53 1.34 -5.93 11.68
C ASP A 53 2.41 -4.86 11.98
N VAL A 54 2.15 -3.60 11.60
CA VAL A 54 3.04 -2.46 11.83
C VAL A 54 2.51 -1.54 12.93
N VAL A 55 3.40 -0.99 13.76
CA VAL A 55 3.08 0.05 14.75
C VAL A 55 3.56 1.41 14.24
N ILE A 56 2.69 2.42 14.27
CA ILE A 56 3.01 3.79 13.87
C ILE A 56 3.19 4.67 15.11
N HIS A 57 4.29 5.42 15.16
CA HIS A 57 4.45 6.51 16.12
C HIS A 57 3.78 7.79 15.60
N LEU A 58 2.51 7.98 15.95
CA LEU A 58 1.67 9.07 15.40
C LEU A 58 2.27 10.47 15.62
N ASP A 59 2.80 10.78 16.80
CA ASP A 59 3.33 12.13 17.06
C ASP A 59 4.49 12.49 16.11
N ARG A 60 5.43 11.55 15.91
CA ARG A 60 6.54 11.72 14.98
C ARG A 60 6.06 11.83 13.54
N MET A 61 5.04 11.05 13.18
CA MET A 61 4.43 11.13 11.86
C MET A 61 3.82 12.51 11.60
N PHE A 62 3.04 13.04 12.55
CA PHE A 62 2.43 14.37 12.41
C PHE A 62 3.49 15.47 12.33
N SER A 63 4.53 15.42 13.16
CA SER A 63 5.65 16.37 13.07
C SER A 63 6.29 16.35 11.69
N ARG A 64 6.50 15.17 11.10
CA ARG A 64 7.05 15.02 9.74
C ARG A 64 6.12 15.60 8.67
N TRP A 65 4.82 15.34 8.73
CA TRP A 65 3.87 15.88 7.76
C TRP A 65 3.77 17.41 7.81
N ILE A 66 3.92 18.01 9.00
CA ILE A 66 3.98 19.47 9.14
C ILE A 66 5.29 20.01 8.54
N GLU A 67 6.43 19.35 8.77
CA GLU A 67 7.71 19.74 8.19
C GLU A 67 7.71 19.68 6.65
N THR A 68 7.05 18.68 6.08
CA THR A 68 7.01 18.40 4.63
C THR A 68 5.72 18.89 3.97
N GLU A 69 4.98 19.82 4.58
CA GLU A 69 3.68 20.26 4.07
C GLU A 69 3.77 20.87 2.66
N ASN A 70 4.90 21.51 2.34
CA ASN A 70 5.15 22.13 1.05
C ASN A 70 5.84 21.21 0.03
N ASP A 71 6.14 19.97 0.40
CA ASP A 71 6.79 19.02 -0.48
C ASP A 71 5.76 18.47 -1.48
N GLU A 72 5.80 18.98 -2.71
CA GLU A 72 4.98 18.45 -3.79
C GLU A 72 5.58 17.16 -4.36
N ASN A 73 4.72 16.23 -4.81
CA ASN A 73 5.11 15.00 -5.51
C ASN A 73 6.15 14.11 -4.78
N SER A 74 6.08 14.05 -3.45
CA SER A 74 7.06 13.34 -2.62
C SER A 74 6.52 12.02 -2.08
N ILE A 75 7.40 11.00 -2.01
CA ILE A 75 7.13 9.70 -1.38
C ILE A 75 8.21 9.47 -0.32
N PHE A 76 7.79 9.13 0.90
CA PHE A 76 8.69 8.88 2.02
C PHE A 76 8.66 7.41 2.41
N GLY A 77 9.83 6.82 2.62
CA GLY A 77 9.96 5.43 3.02
C GLY A 77 11.41 4.96 3.04
N ILE A 78 11.60 3.69 3.39
CA ILE A 78 12.90 3.02 3.22
C ILE A 78 13.02 2.62 1.75
N VAL A 79 14.00 3.19 1.07
CA VAL A 79 14.33 2.87 -0.32
C VAL A 79 15.41 1.80 -0.34
N TRP A 80 15.21 0.76 -1.16
CA TRP A 80 16.15 -0.35 -1.35
C TRP A 80 16.74 -0.27 -2.76
N PRO A 81 17.72 0.61 -3.00
CA PRO A 81 18.27 0.83 -4.32
C PRO A 81 18.97 -0.45 -4.83
N GLU A 82 18.92 -0.65 -6.15
CA GLU A 82 19.67 -1.70 -6.85
C GLU A 82 19.37 -3.14 -6.41
N HIS A 83 18.16 -3.43 -5.92
CA HIS A 83 17.77 -4.78 -5.50
C HIS A 83 17.09 -5.56 -6.63
N PRO A 84 17.78 -6.49 -7.36
CA PRO A 84 17.17 -7.21 -8.47
C PRO A 84 16.10 -8.23 -8.01
N PRO A 85 15.23 -8.71 -8.92
CA PRO A 85 14.28 -9.75 -8.59
C PRO A 85 15.00 -11.04 -8.17
N ILE A 86 14.59 -11.62 -7.05
CA ILE A 86 15.17 -12.87 -6.53
C ILE A 86 14.75 -14.04 -7.43
N ARG A 87 15.73 -14.85 -7.84
CA ARG A 87 15.56 -15.98 -8.78
C ARG A 87 15.67 -17.37 -8.15
N ASP A 88 15.97 -17.43 -6.86
CA ASP A 88 15.94 -18.67 -6.10
C ASP A 88 14.49 -19.05 -5.76
N ARG A 89 14.06 -20.23 -6.21
CA ARG A 89 12.69 -20.75 -6.00
C ARG A 89 12.39 -21.10 -4.54
N ALA A 90 13.41 -21.33 -3.72
CA ALA A 90 13.22 -21.60 -2.29
C ALA A 90 12.98 -20.31 -1.48
N ASN A 91 13.26 -19.15 -2.07
CA ASN A 91 13.07 -17.87 -1.41
C ASN A 91 11.60 -17.42 -1.51
N LYS A 92 11.04 -16.92 -0.39
CA LYS A 92 9.69 -16.35 -0.32
C LYS A 92 9.44 -15.30 -1.41
N TRP A 93 10.47 -14.56 -1.79
CA TRP A 93 10.43 -13.44 -2.72
C TRP A 93 10.80 -13.83 -4.16
N TYR A 94 10.78 -15.13 -4.49
CA TYR A 94 11.02 -15.62 -5.84
C TYR A 94 10.09 -14.94 -6.85
N ALA A 95 10.68 -14.26 -7.83
CA ALA A 95 9.95 -13.65 -8.92
C ALA A 95 10.26 -14.39 -10.24
N THR A 96 9.21 -14.80 -10.95
CA THR A 96 9.36 -15.37 -12.30
C THR A 96 9.72 -14.28 -13.32
N LEU A 97 10.29 -14.66 -14.47
CA LEU A 97 10.54 -13.72 -15.56
C LEU A 97 9.24 -13.07 -16.07
N HIS A 98 8.15 -13.85 -16.17
CA HIS A 98 6.85 -13.35 -16.61
C HIS A 98 6.29 -12.28 -15.67
N PHE A 99 6.44 -12.46 -14.36
CA PHE A 99 5.98 -11.50 -13.35
C PHE A 99 6.74 -10.17 -13.43
N VAL A 100 8.07 -10.23 -13.58
CA VAL A 100 8.93 -9.03 -13.66
C VAL A 100 8.61 -8.18 -14.88
N LEU A 101 8.34 -8.80 -16.03
CA LEU A 101 7.98 -8.06 -17.26
C LEU A 101 6.66 -7.30 -17.15
N ARG A 102 5.82 -7.58 -16.14
CA ARG A 102 4.55 -6.88 -15.93
C ARG A 102 4.63 -5.71 -14.95
N ILE A 103 5.56 -5.71 -13.98
CA ILE A 103 5.44 -4.85 -12.77
C ILE A 103 6.78 -4.19 -12.34
N TYR A 104 7.89 -4.35 -13.07
CA TYR A 104 9.16 -3.80 -12.59
C TYR A 104 9.24 -2.27 -12.76
N LEU A 105 8.78 -1.55 -11.74
CA LEU A 105 9.08 -0.15 -11.48
C LEU A 105 10.16 -0.12 -10.39
N GLN A 106 11.29 0.53 -10.70
CA GLN A 106 12.31 0.82 -9.69
C GLN A 106 11.75 1.88 -8.74
N PHE A 107 11.65 1.54 -7.46
CA PHE A 107 11.57 2.49 -6.36
C PHE A 107 12.79 2.26 -5.47
#